data_AF-X0WL34-F1
#
_entry.id   AF-X0WL34-F1
#
_cell.length_a   1.000
_cell.length_b   1.000
_cell.length_c   1.000
_cell.angle_alpha   90.00
_cell.angle_beta   90.00
_cell.angle_gamma   90.00
#
_symmetry.space_group_name_H-M   'P 1'
#
loop_
_entity.id
_entity.type
_entity.pdbx_description
1 polymer ?
#
loop_
_entity_poly.entity_id
_entity_poly.type
_entity_poly.pdbx_seq_one_letter_code
_entity_poly.pdbx_strand_id
1 'polypeptide(L)'
;LISSAEDGSLELTRDARPASAGGPTVVGILEGNRADTAFLATGDEADDAETVRSKRDELTKAIGRDAIVPDPDTYEDTSFYEALTTLYEAFKGENALRRAAEERAEELDTQVASLIQLNTDQKNDFDARAKELTDELAQVRADRDTHRADRDAAVEALRTEFDARRLQADADLTAERQQKATLERNLAELQARFRAQQARFGGGLAGPGELSTARQPDGRVLTAIPADEVVYIDLGRNRGLTLGLQFSVYSEATGIPADGRAK
;
A
#
# COMPACT_ATOMS: atom_id res chain seq x y z
N LEU A 1 4.04 -16.54 -107.38
CA LEU A 1 5.21 -16.49 -108.29
C LEU A 1 5.78 -15.09 -108.18
N ILE A 2 6.58 -14.90 -107.13
CA ILE A 2 7.33 -13.67 -106.86
C ILE A 2 8.60 -13.80 -107.71
N SER A 3 8.85 -12.79 -108.52
CA SER A 3 9.90 -12.79 -109.54
C SER A 3 11.27 -12.70 -108.85
N SER A 4 12.20 -13.58 -109.24
CA SER A 4 13.56 -13.69 -108.69
C SER A 4 14.48 -12.48 -108.94
N ALA A 5 13.90 -11.33 -109.30
CA ALA A 5 14.59 -10.06 -109.52
C ALA A 5 14.53 -9.13 -108.29
N GLU A 6 13.61 -9.35 -107.34
CA GLU A 6 13.48 -8.48 -106.15
C GLU A 6 14.30 -8.96 -104.94
N ASP A 7 14.60 -10.27 -104.84
CA ASP A 7 15.48 -10.80 -103.78
C ASP A 7 16.96 -10.44 -104.01
N GLY A 8 17.40 -10.29 -105.28
CA GLY A 8 18.78 -9.92 -105.61
C GLY A 8 19.12 -8.46 -105.30
N SER A 9 18.13 -7.59 -105.16
CA SER A 9 18.33 -6.16 -104.83
C SER A 9 18.52 -5.87 -103.34
N LEU A 10 18.09 -6.78 -102.45
CA LEU A 10 18.22 -6.60 -101.00
C LEU A 10 19.50 -7.23 -100.43
N GLU A 11 20.11 -8.20 -101.12
CA GLU A 11 21.39 -8.78 -100.70
C GLU A 11 22.61 -7.93 -101.11
N LEU A 12 22.50 -7.06 -102.12
CA LEU A 12 23.64 -6.24 -102.59
C LEU A 12 23.99 -5.06 -101.67
N THR A 13 23.10 -4.68 -100.75
CA THR A 13 23.33 -3.57 -99.80
C THR A 13 23.94 -4.01 -98.48
N ARG A 14 24.01 -5.33 -98.20
CA ARG A 14 24.48 -5.81 -96.90
C ARG A 14 25.98 -6.15 -96.84
N ASP A 15 26.60 -6.46 -97.98
CA ASP A 15 28.01 -6.92 -98.04
C ASP A 15 28.99 -5.91 -98.68
N ALA A 16 28.57 -4.66 -98.87
CA ALA A 16 29.44 -3.64 -99.47
C ALA A 16 30.36 -2.95 -98.44
N ARG A 17 31.44 -3.63 -98.03
CA ARG A 17 32.77 -3.01 -97.90
C ARG A 17 33.86 -4.11 -97.81
N PRO A 18 35.05 -3.92 -98.40
CA PRO A 18 35.62 -2.66 -98.88
C PRO A 18 36.21 -2.70 -100.31
N ALA A 19 36.55 -1.50 -100.80
CA ALA A 19 37.42 -1.15 -101.93
C ALA A 19 36.81 -1.04 -103.34
N SER A 20 36.70 0.20 -103.84
CA SER A 20 37.47 0.63 -105.02
C SER A 20 37.18 2.10 -105.41
N ALA A 21 38.23 2.92 -105.43
CA ALA A 21 38.58 3.96 -106.44
C ALA A 21 37.55 4.98 -106.99
N GLY A 22 36.30 5.02 -106.53
CA GLY A 22 35.35 6.10 -106.78
C GLY A 22 35.23 6.95 -105.53
N GLY A 23 35.33 8.28 -105.65
CA GLY A 23 35.10 9.19 -104.53
C GLY A 23 33.77 8.90 -103.82
N PRO A 24 33.63 9.35 -102.56
CA PRO A 24 32.50 8.99 -101.72
C PRO A 24 31.19 9.27 -102.46
N THR A 25 30.39 8.23 -102.67
CA THR A 25 29.10 8.37 -103.33
C THR A 25 28.22 9.24 -102.42
N VAL A 26 27.37 10.07 -103.02
CA VAL A 26 26.43 10.93 -102.27
C VAL A 26 25.63 10.09 -101.27
N VAL A 27 25.28 8.86 -101.64
CA VAL A 27 24.61 7.89 -100.77
C VAL A 27 25.50 7.47 -99.58
N GLY A 28 26.79 7.19 -99.79
CA GLY A 28 27.71 6.86 -98.69
C GLY A 28 28.01 8.02 -97.74
N ILE A 29 28.03 9.26 -98.25
CA ILE A 29 28.14 10.47 -97.41
C ILE A 29 26.85 10.69 -96.62
N LEU A 30 25.69 10.49 -97.25
CA LEU A 30 24.40 10.62 -96.57
C LEU A 30 24.19 9.55 -95.50
N GLU A 31 24.56 8.30 -95.77
CA GLU A 31 24.52 7.22 -94.78
C GLU A 31 25.55 7.43 -93.66
N GLY A 32 26.76 7.92 -93.97
CA GLY A 32 27.74 8.29 -92.95
C GLY A 32 27.24 9.43 -92.06
N ASN A 33 26.73 10.51 -92.67
CA ASN A 33 26.16 11.63 -91.93
C ASN A 33 24.91 11.21 -91.14
N ARG A 34 24.11 10.26 -91.64
CA ARG A 34 22.96 9.69 -90.92
C ARG A 34 23.44 8.90 -89.70
N ALA A 35 24.41 8.02 -89.86
CA ALA A 35 24.98 7.22 -88.77
C ALA A 35 25.64 8.09 -87.70
N ASP A 36 26.41 9.11 -88.10
CA ASP A 36 27.02 10.07 -87.17
C ASP A 36 25.95 10.88 -86.41
N THR A 37 24.89 11.31 -87.11
CA THR A 37 23.77 12.03 -86.47
C THR A 37 22.98 11.12 -85.53
N ALA A 38 22.77 9.86 -85.90
CA ALA A 38 22.10 8.86 -85.07
C ALA A 38 22.92 8.55 -83.82
N PHE A 39 24.23 8.34 -83.95
CA PHE A 39 25.12 8.13 -82.83
C PHE A 39 25.15 9.31 -81.86
N LEU A 40 25.25 10.54 -82.38
CA LEU A 40 25.20 11.74 -81.54
C LEU A 40 23.83 11.94 -80.86
N ALA A 41 22.75 11.44 -81.46
CA ALA A 41 21.40 11.64 -80.97
C ALA A 41 20.87 10.50 -80.09
N THR A 42 21.39 9.28 -80.18
CA THR A 42 20.89 8.12 -79.41
C THR A 42 21.98 7.20 -78.87
N GLY A 43 23.24 7.42 -79.26
CA GLY A 43 24.36 6.53 -78.96
C GLY A 43 24.43 5.29 -79.84
N ASP A 44 23.53 5.13 -80.81
CA ASP A 44 23.49 3.99 -81.74
C ASP A 44 23.52 4.47 -83.20
N GLU A 45 24.63 4.20 -83.88
CA GLU A 45 24.84 4.51 -85.31
C GLU A 45 23.80 3.84 -86.23
N ALA A 46 23.18 2.74 -85.78
CA ALA A 46 22.22 1.98 -86.56
C ALA A 46 20.81 2.60 -86.58
N ASP A 47 20.49 3.50 -85.66
CA ASP A 47 19.17 4.10 -85.58
C ASP A 47 18.84 4.92 -86.83
N ASP A 48 17.63 4.77 -87.34
CA ASP A 48 17.10 5.66 -88.38
C ASP A 48 16.53 6.95 -87.77
N ALA A 49 16.29 7.95 -88.64
CA ALA A 49 15.82 9.26 -88.20
C ALA A 49 14.44 9.22 -87.51
N GLU A 50 13.61 8.21 -87.79
CA GLU A 50 12.32 8.01 -87.14
C GLU A 50 12.51 7.46 -85.72
N THR A 51 13.41 6.49 -85.56
CA THR A 51 13.78 5.89 -84.28
C THR A 51 14.43 6.92 -83.36
N VAL A 52 15.33 7.76 -83.88
CA VAL A 52 15.94 8.88 -83.13
C VAL A 52 14.88 9.86 -82.61
N ARG A 53 13.93 10.27 -83.47
CA ARG A 53 12.83 11.16 -83.07
C ARG A 53 11.92 10.49 -82.04
N SER A 54 11.60 9.21 -82.19
CA SER A 54 10.78 8.48 -81.24
C SER A 54 11.45 8.38 -79.87
N LYS A 55 12.73 8.00 -79.81
CA LYS A 55 13.51 7.93 -78.55
C LYS A 55 13.61 9.29 -77.87
N ARG A 56 13.86 10.37 -78.62
CA ARG A 56 13.83 11.75 -78.12
C ARG A 56 12.46 12.09 -77.53
N ASP A 57 11.39 11.88 -78.29
CA ASP A 57 10.04 12.22 -77.85
C ASP A 57 9.61 11.39 -76.64
N GLU A 58 10.05 10.14 -76.54
CA GLU A 58 9.85 9.28 -75.37
C GLU A 58 10.59 9.79 -74.14
N LEU A 59 11.85 10.24 -74.29
CA LEU A 59 12.61 10.84 -73.20
C LEU A 59 11.99 12.15 -72.75
N THR A 60 11.63 13.06 -73.67
CA THR A 60 10.94 14.32 -73.32
C THR A 60 9.62 14.06 -72.62
N LYS A 61 8.86 13.04 -73.06
CA LYS A 61 7.64 12.59 -72.36
C LYS A 61 7.94 12.00 -70.98
N ALA A 62 9.03 11.27 -70.80
CA ALA A 62 9.44 10.73 -69.51
C ALA A 62 9.84 11.86 -68.53
N ILE A 63 10.64 12.83 -69.00
CA ILE A 63 11.04 14.01 -68.23
C ILE A 63 9.81 14.83 -67.83
N GLY A 64 8.89 15.06 -68.77
CA GLY A 64 7.65 15.79 -68.51
C GLY A 64 6.69 15.04 -67.58
N ARG A 65 6.61 13.72 -67.69
CA ARG A 65 5.76 12.88 -66.80
C ARG A 65 6.24 12.90 -65.36
N ASP A 66 7.56 12.81 -65.15
CA ASP A 66 8.12 12.75 -63.82
C ASP A 66 8.15 14.14 -63.14
N ALA A 67 7.85 15.22 -63.90
CA ALA A 67 7.75 16.61 -63.46
C ALA A 67 9.00 17.11 -62.69
N ILE A 68 10.14 16.54 -63.06
CA ILE A 68 11.41 16.74 -62.40
C ILE A 68 12.08 18.04 -62.90
N VAL A 69 11.96 18.33 -64.20
CA VAL A 69 12.48 19.55 -64.83
C VAL A 69 11.33 20.52 -65.11
N PRO A 70 11.38 21.79 -64.65
CA PRO A 70 10.26 22.74 -64.76
C PRO A 70 9.81 23.12 -66.18
N ASP A 71 10.58 22.82 -67.22
CA ASP A 71 10.24 23.11 -68.62
C ASP A 71 11.09 22.29 -69.62
N PRO A 72 10.72 21.03 -69.91
CA PRO A 72 11.54 20.12 -70.72
C PRO A 72 11.57 20.46 -72.21
N ASP A 73 10.60 21.26 -72.69
CA ASP A 73 10.43 21.55 -74.12
C ASP A 73 11.39 22.65 -74.62
N THR A 74 12.17 23.27 -73.73
CA THR A 74 13.13 24.32 -74.07
C THR A 74 14.45 23.82 -74.68
N TYR A 75 14.64 22.50 -74.80
CA TYR A 75 15.89 21.86 -75.23
C TYR A 75 15.72 21.03 -76.52
N GLU A 76 15.43 21.68 -77.66
CA GLU A 76 15.07 21.00 -78.93
C GLU A 76 16.23 20.50 -79.82
N ASP A 77 17.50 20.72 -79.48
CA ASP A 77 18.62 20.38 -80.38
C ASP A 77 19.05 18.89 -80.33
N THR A 78 19.13 18.25 -81.49
CA THR A 78 19.34 16.80 -81.70
C THR A 78 20.70 16.23 -81.23
N SER A 79 21.70 17.06 -80.94
CA SER A 79 23.02 16.61 -80.44
C SER A 79 23.12 16.57 -78.90
N PHE A 80 22.02 16.81 -78.19
CA PHE A 80 21.98 16.98 -76.73
C PHE A 80 21.42 15.78 -75.96
N TYR A 81 21.02 14.69 -76.62
CA TYR A 81 20.28 13.60 -75.98
C TYR A 81 21.07 12.87 -74.87
N GLU A 82 22.34 12.55 -75.08
CA GLU A 82 23.18 11.89 -74.05
C GLU A 82 23.44 12.83 -72.85
N ALA A 83 23.66 14.13 -73.12
CA ALA A 83 23.84 15.15 -72.09
C ALA A 83 22.55 15.40 -71.29
N LEU A 84 21.39 15.45 -71.96
CA LEU A 84 20.08 15.57 -71.33
C LEU A 84 19.72 14.33 -70.52
N THR A 85 20.04 13.13 -71.02
CA THR A 85 19.85 11.87 -70.29
C THR A 85 20.70 11.84 -69.03
N THR A 86 21.98 12.22 -69.12
CA THR A 86 22.90 12.28 -67.98
C THR A 86 22.46 13.31 -66.94
N LEU A 87 22.03 14.50 -67.39
CA LEU A 87 21.51 15.55 -66.53
C LEU A 87 20.20 15.13 -65.85
N TYR A 88 19.33 14.46 -66.58
CA TYR A 88 18.06 13.95 -66.07
C TYR A 88 18.28 12.90 -64.97
N GLU A 89 19.13 11.91 -65.21
CA GLU A 89 19.45 10.88 -64.21
C GLU A 89 20.16 11.49 -62.99
N ALA A 90 21.05 12.47 -63.19
CA ALA A 90 21.67 13.20 -62.09
C ALA A 90 20.65 13.95 -61.23
N PHE A 91 19.73 14.69 -61.86
CA PHE A 91 18.69 15.44 -61.15
C PHE A 91 17.70 14.49 -60.45
N LYS A 92 17.34 13.37 -61.09
CA LYS A 92 16.49 12.33 -60.47
C LYS A 92 17.15 11.75 -59.22
N GLY A 93 18.45 11.50 -59.26
CA GLY A 93 19.25 11.11 -58.10
C GLY A 93 19.27 12.16 -57.00
N GLU A 94 19.50 13.43 -57.35
CA GLU A 94 19.50 14.54 -56.39
C GLU A 94 18.12 14.76 -55.75
N ASN A 95 17.04 14.70 -56.52
CA ASN A 95 15.68 14.83 -56.02
C ASN A 95 15.31 13.66 -55.09
N ALA A 96 15.74 12.44 -55.41
CA ALA A 96 15.55 11.28 -54.52
C ALA A 96 16.31 11.46 -53.19
N LEU A 97 17.55 11.94 -53.23
CA LEU A 97 18.33 12.25 -52.02
C LEU A 97 17.67 13.36 -51.20
N ARG A 98 17.17 14.41 -51.86
CA ARG A 98 16.47 15.51 -51.21
C ARG A 98 15.21 15.02 -50.50
N ARG A 99 14.37 14.23 -51.17
CA ARG A 99 13.17 13.63 -50.56
C ARG A 99 13.52 12.74 -49.36
N ALA A 100 14.54 11.89 -49.49
CA ALA A 100 15.00 11.05 -48.38
C ALA A 100 15.54 11.88 -47.20
N ALA A 101 16.18 13.02 -47.47
CA ALA A 101 16.63 13.95 -46.44
C ALA A 101 15.46 14.69 -45.76
N GLU A 102 14.46 15.11 -46.54
CA GLU A 102 13.22 15.73 -46.04
C GLU A 102 12.44 14.75 -45.15
N GLU A 103 12.23 13.51 -45.60
CA GLU A 103 11.58 12.45 -44.80
C GLU A 103 12.34 12.18 -43.49
N ARG A 104 13.67 12.12 -43.54
CA ARG A 104 14.50 11.93 -42.34
C ARG A 104 14.44 13.13 -41.40
N ALA A 105 14.33 14.35 -41.92
CA ALA A 105 14.17 15.55 -41.11
C ALA A 105 12.81 15.54 -40.38
N GLU A 106 11.73 15.20 -41.08
CA GLU A 106 10.39 15.06 -40.48
C GLU A 106 10.34 13.97 -39.41
N GLU A 107 11.02 12.83 -39.65
CA GLU A 107 11.13 11.76 -38.66
C GLU A 107 11.89 12.23 -37.41
N LEU A 108 13.02 12.92 -37.60
CA LEU A 108 13.80 13.47 -36.49
C LEU A 108 13.02 14.53 -35.71
N ASP A 109 12.30 15.43 -36.39
CA ASP A 109 11.46 16.43 -35.75
C ASP A 109 10.35 15.78 -34.90
N THR A 110 9.74 14.71 -35.41
CA THR A 110 8.75 13.92 -34.67
C THR A 110 9.37 13.24 -33.45
N GLN A 111 10.57 12.66 -33.58
CA GLN A 111 11.29 12.05 -32.46
C GLN A 111 11.69 13.09 -31.40
N VAL A 112 12.18 14.26 -31.82
CA VAL A 112 12.55 15.35 -30.91
C VAL A 112 11.31 15.87 -30.16
N ALA A 113 10.19 16.10 -30.86
CA ALA A 113 8.94 16.50 -30.22
C ALA A 113 8.47 15.46 -29.19
N SER A 114 8.54 14.16 -29.54
CA SER A 114 8.21 13.07 -28.62
C SER A 114 9.13 13.03 -27.40
N LEU A 115 10.44 13.26 -27.57
CA LEU A 115 11.40 13.29 -26.47
C LEU A 115 11.22 14.51 -25.56
N ILE A 116 10.88 15.66 -26.13
CA ILE A 116 10.54 16.87 -25.36
C ILE A 116 9.30 16.62 -24.51
N GLN A 117 8.27 16.01 -25.09
CA GLN A 117 7.05 15.67 -24.38
C GLN A 117 7.34 14.68 -23.24
N LEU A 118 8.07 13.60 -23.53
CA LEU A 118 8.45 12.60 -22.52
C LEU A 118 9.26 13.22 -21.37
N ASN A 119 10.25 14.07 -21.68
CA ASN A 119 11.04 14.75 -20.65
C ASN A 119 10.18 15.70 -19.81
N THR A 120 9.23 16.40 -20.43
CA THR A 120 8.30 17.29 -19.74
C THR A 120 7.41 16.51 -18.78
N ASP A 121 6.85 15.39 -19.24
CA ASP A 121 6.01 14.51 -18.42
C ASP A 121 6.80 13.88 -17.28
N GLN A 122 8.03 13.41 -17.53
CA GLN A 122 8.92 12.89 -16.50
C GLN A 122 9.28 13.94 -15.46
N LYS A 123 9.55 15.17 -15.88
CA LYS A 123 9.84 16.28 -14.97
C LYS A 123 8.62 16.60 -14.09
N ASN A 124 7.43 16.67 -14.69
CA ASN A 124 6.20 16.93 -13.95
C ASN A 124 5.89 15.82 -12.93
N ASP A 125 6.05 14.54 -13.30
CA ASP A 125 5.89 13.41 -12.39
C ASP A 125 6.92 13.45 -11.26
N PHE A 126 8.18 13.75 -11.58
CA PHE A 126 9.24 13.90 -10.57
C PHE A 126 8.94 15.05 -9.60
N ASP A 127 8.56 16.22 -10.10
CA ASP A 127 8.22 17.38 -9.28
C ASP A 127 6.99 17.11 -8.38
N ALA A 128 5.99 16.39 -8.89
CA ALA A 128 4.82 15.96 -8.12
C ALA A 128 5.20 15.00 -6.99
N ARG A 129 6.00 13.96 -7.27
CA ARG A 129 6.48 13.01 -6.26
C ARG A 129 7.40 13.66 -5.24
N ALA A 130 8.27 14.58 -5.67
CA ALA A 130 9.14 15.32 -4.77
C ALA A 130 8.35 16.19 -3.80
N LYS A 131 7.27 16.82 -4.27
CA LYS A 131 6.34 17.56 -3.43
C LYS A 131 5.61 16.63 -2.44
N GLU A 132 5.05 15.53 -2.91
CA GLU A 132 4.37 14.53 -2.07
C GLU A 132 5.29 14.02 -0.95
N LEU A 133 6.52 13.60 -1.27
CA LEU A 133 7.50 13.16 -0.28
C LEU A 133 7.88 14.26 0.72
N THR A 134 7.91 15.51 0.28
CA THR A 134 8.20 16.65 1.16
C THR A 134 7.06 16.88 2.14
N ASP A 135 5.81 16.80 1.66
CA ASP A 135 4.61 16.95 2.48
C ASP A 135 4.48 15.78 3.47
N GLU A 136 4.72 14.53 3.04
CA GLU A 136 4.77 13.36 3.92
C GLU A 136 5.86 13.50 4.99
N LEU A 137 7.05 13.95 4.62
CA LEU A 137 8.15 14.16 5.58
C LEU A 137 7.80 15.24 6.61
N ALA A 138 7.12 16.31 6.19
CA ALA A 138 6.64 17.35 7.09
C ALA A 138 5.60 16.79 8.07
N GLN A 139 4.65 15.98 7.58
CA GLN A 139 3.65 15.33 8.41
C GLN A 139 4.28 14.37 9.43
N VAL A 140 5.18 13.48 8.99
CA VAL A 140 5.89 12.54 9.88
C VAL A 140 6.68 13.28 10.96
N ARG A 141 7.28 14.43 10.64
CA ARG A 141 7.98 15.25 11.63
C ARG A 141 7.02 15.85 12.66
N ALA A 142 5.88 16.38 12.21
CA ALA A 142 4.84 16.91 13.09
C ALA A 142 4.28 15.82 14.02
N ASP A 143 3.93 14.65 13.48
CA ASP A 143 3.42 13.51 14.24
C ASP A 143 4.43 13.02 15.28
N ARG A 144 5.71 12.92 14.89
CA ARG A 144 6.79 12.57 15.82
C ARG A 144 6.90 13.55 16.97
N ASP A 145 6.79 14.84 16.70
CA ASP A 145 6.94 15.88 17.72
C ASP A 145 5.73 15.90 18.67
N THR A 146 4.51 15.69 18.14
CA THR A 146 3.31 15.46 18.95
C THR A 146 3.44 14.21 19.83
N HIS A 147 3.84 13.07 19.27
CA HIS A 147 4.02 11.85 20.05
C HIS A 147 5.09 11.96 21.13
N ARG A 148 6.16 12.74 20.88
CA ARG A 148 7.15 13.04 21.91
C ARG A 148 6.55 13.87 23.05
N ALA A 149 5.81 14.93 22.71
CA ALA A 149 5.14 15.76 23.70
C ALA A 149 4.12 14.95 24.53
N ASP A 150 3.29 14.13 23.89
CA ASP A 150 2.30 13.27 24.55
C ASP A 150 2.96 12.26 25.47
N ARG A 151 4.04 11.61 25.00
CA ARG A 151 4.81 10.66 25.81
C ARG A 151 5.41 11.35 27.03
N ASP A 152 6.04 12.51 26.85
CA ASP A 152 6.68 13.23 27.94
C ASP A 152 5.63 13.70 28.98
N ALA A 153 4.47 14.18 28.52
CA ALA A 153 3.34 14.51 29.38
C ALA A 153 2.80 13.27 30.14
N ALA A 154 2.68 12.13 29.47
CA ALA A 154 2.23 10.88 30.10
C ALA A 154 3.24 10.38 31.15
N VAL A 155 4.53 10.49 30.88
CA VAL A 155 5.59 10.12 31.84
C VAL A 155 5.55 11.02 33.07
N GLU A 156 5.39 12.34 32.91
CA GLU A 156 5.27 13.26 34.04
C GLU A 156 3.98 13.05 34.85
N ALA A 157 2.86 12.76 34.18
CA ALA A 157 1.63 12.39 34.86
C ALA A 157 1.79 11.10 35.69
N LEU A 158 2.42 10.08 35.11
CA LEU A 158 2.67 8.81 35.81
C LEU A 158 3.60 8.99 37.01
N ARG A 159 4.65 9.82 36.88
CA ARG A 159 5.56 10.16 37.98
C ARG A 159 4.80 10.85 39.12
N THR A 160 4.00 11.85 38.78
CA THR A 160 3.18 12.57 39.76
C THR A 160 2.20 11.65 40.48
N GLU A 161 1.52 10.77 39.75
CA GLU A 161 0.61 9.78 40.32
C GLU A 161 1.35 8.78 41.23
N PHE A 162 2.52 8.30 40.80
CA PHE A 162 3.34 7.40 41.59
C PHE A 162 3.80 8.04 42.91
N ASP A 163 4.29 9.28 42.85
CA ASP A 163 4.72 10.03 44.04
C ASP A 163 3.54 10.29 44.99
N ALA A 164 2.36 10.63 44.46
CA ALA A 164 1.15 10.80 45.26
C ALA A 164 0.72 9.50 45.96
N ARG A 165 0.70 8.38 45.23
CA ARG A 165 0.38 7.06 45.79
C ARG A 165 1.40 6.62 46.84
N ARG A 166 2.69 6.91 46.63
CA ARG A 166 3.74 6.63 47.62
C ARG A 166 3.52 7.42 48.90
N LEU A 167 3.28 8.72 48.78
CA LEU A 167 2.99 9.60 49.93
C LEU A 167 1.74 9.14 50.70
N GLN A 168 0.70 8.74 49.98
CA GLN A 168 -0.50 8.19 50.60
C GLN A 168 -0.21 6.88 51.34
N ALA A 169 0.51 5.94 50.71
CA ALA A 169 0.88 4.67 51.35
C ALA A 169 1.74 4.88 52.61
N ASP A 170 2.68 5.83 52.59
CA ASP A 170 3.50 6.20 53.75
C ASP A 170 2.66 6.79 54.89
N ALA A 171 1.67 7.62 54.55
CA ALA A 171 0.73 8.19 55.51
C ALA A 171 -0.17 7.12 56.14
N ASP A 172 -0.73 6.22 55.33
CA ASP A 172 -1.58 5.11 55.76
C ASP A 172 -0.80 4.16 56.68
N LEU A 173 0.43 3.78 56.30
CA LEU A 173 1.30 2.94 57.12
C LEU A 173 1.62 3.60 58.47
N THR A 174 1.82 4.91 58.48
CA THR A 174 2.06 5.67 59.72
C THR A 174 0.81 5.68 60.61
N ALA A 175 -0.37 5.89 60.03
CA ALA A 175 -1.64 5.86 60.74
C ALA A 175 -1.92 4.46 61.33
N GLU A 176 -1.71 3.39 60.57
CA GLU A 176 -1.87 2.01 61.04
C GLU A 176 -0.93 1.69 62.21
N ARG A 177 0.33 2.12 62.13
CA ARG A 177 1.30 1.95 63.24
C ARG A 177 0.85 2.67 64.51
N GLN A 178 0.30 3.88 64.38
CA GLN A 178 -0.22 4.64 65.53
C GLN A 178 -1.48 3.99 66.12
N GLN A 179 -2.39 3.49 65.28
CA GLN A 179 -3.57 2.75 65.71
C GLN A 179 -3.18 1.46 66.43
N LYS A 180 -2.24 0.69 65.87
CA LYS A 180 -1.71 -0.53 66.49
C LYS A 180 -1.11 -0.25 67.87
N ALA A 181 -0.26 0.77 67.99
CA ALA A 181 0.34 1.15 69.27
C ALA A 181 -0.71 1.58 70.31
N THR A 182 -1.80 2.21 69.87
CA THR A 182 -2.93 2.59 70.74
C THR A 182 -3.72 1.38 71.19
N LEU A 183 -4.04 0.46 70.27
CA LEU A 183 -4.73 -0.79 70.58
C LEU A 183 -3.93 -1.68 71.53
N GLU A 184 -2.61 -1.78 71.34
CA GLU A 184 -1.71 -2.52 72.24
C GLU A 184 -1.72 -1.93 73.65
N ARG A 185 -1.69 -0.60 73.79
CA ARG A 185 -1.82 0.08 75.09
C ARG A 185 -3.17 -0.19 75.75
N ASN A 186 -4.27 -0.06 75.00
CA ASN A 186 -5.62 -0.32 75.50
C ASN A 186 -5.79 -1.78 75.94
N LEU A 187 -5.24 -2.73 75.17
CA LEU A 187 -5.30 -4.15 75.48
C LEU A 187 -4.49 -4.48 76.73
N ALA A 188 -3.30 -3.90 76.89
CA ALA A 188 -2.51 -4.04 78.11
C ALA A 188 -3.26 -3.47 79.34
N GLU A 189 -3.92 -2.31 79.20
CA GLU A 189 -4.72 -1.71 80.27
C GLU A 189 -5.93 -2.59 80.64
N LEU A 190 -6.67 -3.08 79.64
CA LEU A 190 -7.79 -4.01 79.83
C LEU A 190 -7.35 -5.29 80.54
N GLN A 191 -6.23 -5.88 80.12
CA GLN A 191 -5.65 -7.05 80.79
C GLN A 191 -5.28 -6.77 82.24
N ALA A 192 -4.68 -5.60 82.52
CA ALA A 192 -4.34 -5.20 83.89
C ALA A 192 -5.61 -5.02 84.76
N ARG A 193 -6.64 -4.36 84.22
CA ARG A 193 -7.95 -4.20 84.89
C ARG A 193 -8.62 -5.53 85.14
N PHE A 194 -8.61 -6.44 84.16
CA PHE A 194 -9.16 -7.79 84.31
C PHE A 194 -8.46 -8.57 85.42
N ARG A 195 -7.12 -8.58 85.43
CA ARG A 195 -6.33 -9.21 86.51
C ARG A 195 -6.62 -8.59 87.87
N ALA A 196 -6.74 -7.27 87.95
CA ALA A 196 -7.07 -6.56 89.19
C ALA A 196 -8.50 -6.89 89.69
N GLN A 197 -9.48 -6.99 88.79
CA GLN A 197 -10.83 -7.44 89.13
C GLN A 197 -10.83 -8.90 89.58
N GLN A 198 -10.14 -9.79 88.86
CA GLN A 198 -10.02 -11.21 89.23
C GLN A 198 -9.37 -11.40 90.61
N ALA A 199 -8.39 -10.55 90.96
CA ALA A 199 -7.80 -10.51 92.30
C ALA A 199 -8.77 -9.96 93.36
N ARG A 200 -9.58 -8.93 93.04
CA ARG A 200 -10.60 -8.37 93.96
C ARG A 200 -11.77 -9.31 94.22
N PHE A 201 -12.21 -10.04 93.20
CA PHE A 201 -13.17 -11.14 93.32
C PHE A 201 -12.51 -12.45 93.81
N GLY A 202 -11.24 -12.37 94.21
CA GLY A 202 -10.57 -13.36 95.04
C GLY A 202 -10.37 -14.72 94.38
N GLY A 203 -9.97 -14.80 93.10
CA GLY A 203 -9.66 -16.11 92.47
C GLY A 203 -10.81 -17.13 92.46
N GLY A 204 -11.99 -16.75 92.96
CA GLY A 204 -13.20 -17.53 93.02
C GLY A 204 -13.97 -17.34 91.74
N LEU A 205 -13.41 -17.82 90.62
CA LEU A 205 -14.32 -18.57 89.75
C LEU A 205 -14.71 -19.79 90.59
N ALA A 206 -15.84 -19.63 91.27
CA ALA A 206 -16.65 -20.67 91.88
C ALA A 206 -16.25 -22.03 91.31
N GLY A 207 -15.51 -22.81 92.10
CA GLY A 207 -15.29 -24.22 91.76
C GLY A 207 -16.67 -24.89 91.56
N PRO A 208 -16.75 -26.05 90.88
CA PRO A 208 -18.01 -26.73 90.58
C PRO A 208 -18.95 -26.99 91.78
N GLY A 209 -18.51 -26.75 93.01
CA GLY A 209 -19.32 -26.80 94.24
C GLY A 209 -20.17 -25.56 94.53
N GLU A 210 -19.91 -24.38 93.96
CA GLU A 210 -20.71 -23.16 94.22
C GLU A 210 -21.93 -23.01 93.31
N LEU A 211 -22.06 -23.87 92.28
CA LEU A 211 -23.34 -24.12 91.61
C LEU A 211 -24.28 -25.02 92.44
N SER A 212 -23.88 -25.43 93.66
CA SER A 212 -24.75 -26.22 94.55
C SER A 212 -25.94 -25.43 95.08
N THR A 213 -25.87 -24.09 95.14
CA THR A 213 -27.03 -23.24 95.44
C THR A 213 -28.09 -23.31 94.34
N ALA A 214 -27.73 -23.58 93.09
CA ALA A 214 -28.69 -23.84 92.00
C ALA A 214 -29.31 -25.25 92.08
N ARG A 215 -28.84 -26.12 92.97
CA ARG A 215 -29.38 -27.47 93.21
C ARG A 215 -30.18 -27.58 94.50
N GLN A 216 -30.40 -26.48 95.21
CA GLN A 216 -31.35 -26.46 96.30
C GLN A 216 -32.76 -26.36 95.71
N PRO A 217 -33.65 -27.33 95.97
CA PRO A 217 -35.02 -27.22 95.52
C PRO A 217 -35.68 -26.02 96.21
N ASP A 218 -36.31 -25.14 95.43
CA ASP A 218 -37.05 -23.98 95.98
C ASP A 218 -38.26 -24.43 96.81
N GLY A 219 -38.78 -25.64 96.56
CA GLY A 219 -40.00 -26.16 97.16
C GLY A 219 -40.09 -27.69 97.18
N ARG A 220 -41.17 -28.22 97.76
CA ARG A 220 -41.48 -29.67 97.83
C ARG A 220 -42.92 -29.96 97.45
N VAL A 221 -43.16 -31.13 96.85
CA VAL A 221 -44.52 -31.63 96.63
C VAL A 221 -45.07 -32.11 97.98
N LEU A 222 -46.19 -31.56 98.43
CA LEU A 222 -46.81 -31.92 99.70
C LEU A 222 -47.64 -33.19 99.56
N THR A 223 -48.52 -33.23 98.56
CA THR A 223 -49.39 -34.38 98.28
C THR A 223 -49.79 -34.40 96.81
N ALA A 224 -49.87 -35.61 96.24
CA ALA A 224 -50.51 -35.88 94.97
C ALA A 224 -51.63 -36.88 95.25
N ILE A 225 -52.89 -36.50 94.99
CA ILE A 225 -54.04 -37.37 95.19
C ILE A 225 -54.25 -38.13 93.88
N PRO A 226 -54.12 -39.47 93.83
CA PRO A 226 -54.13 -40.21 92.56
C PRO A 226 -55.43 -40.12 91.74
N ALA A 227 -56.52 -39.66 92.37
CA ALA A 227 -57.84 -39.53 91.75
C ALA A 227 -58.19 -38.10 91.30
N ASP A 228 -57.42 -37.09 91.72
CA ASP A 228 -57.56 -35.70 91.29
C ASP A 228 -56.33 -35.34 90.46
N GLU A 229 -56.51 -34.72 89.29
CA GLU A 229 -55.41 -34.25 88.43
C GLU A 229 -54.68 -33.00 89.02
N VAL A 230 -54.68 -32.87 90.35
CA VAL A 230 -54.16 -31.71 91.08
C VAL A 230 -53.03 -32.14 92.02
N VAL A 231 -51.90 -31.44 91.93
CA VAL A 231 -50.74 -31.62 92.79
C VAL A 231 -50.56 -30.39 93.67
N TYR A 232 -50.42 -30.59 94.97
CA TYR A 232 -50.16 -29.50 95.92
C TYR A 232 -48.66 -29.37 96.15
N ILE A 233 -48.10 -28.22 95.77
CA ILE A 233 -46.66 -27.91 95.87
C ILE A 233 -46.46 -26.76 96.86
N ASP A 234 -45.55 -26.96 97.82
CA ASP A 234 -45.02 -25.90 98.67
C ASP A 234 -43.80 -25.30 97.97
N LEU A 235 -43.84 -24.01 97.64
CA LEU A 235 -42.80 -23.32 96.86
C LEU A 235 -41.73 -22.65 97.74
N GLY A 236 -41.73 -22.96 99.04
CA GLY A 236 -40.72 -22.52 99.98
C GLY A 236 -40.69 -20.99 100.19
N ARG A 237 -39.48 -20.44 100.38
CA ARG A 237 -39.26 -19.14 101.04
C ARG A 237 -39.61 -17.91 100.18
N ASN A 238 -39.73 -18.05 98.86
CA ASN A 238 -40.00 -16.92 97.96
C ASN A 238 -41.50 -16.85 97.60
N ARG A 239 -42.28 -16.11 98.40
CA ARG A 239 -43.75 -15.95 98.28
C ARG A 239 -44.23 -15.04 97.14
N GLY A 240 -43.52 -14.98 96.01
CA GLY A 240 -43.85 -14.12 94.88
C GLY A 240 -43.87 -14.90 93.57
N LEU A 241 -44.94 -15.65 93.31
CA LEU A 241 -45.15 -16.25 92.00
C LEU A 241 -45.82 -15.26 91.05
N THR A 242 -45.16 -15.00 89.93
CA THR A 242 -45.80 -14.40 88.76
C THR A 242 -46.46 -15.52 87.95
N LEU A 243 -47.76 -15.39 87.68
CA LEU A 243 -48.50 -16.30 86.80
C LEU A 243 -47.81 -16.35 85.42
N GLY A 244 -47.48 -17.55 84.94
CA GLY A 244 -46.80 -17.78 83.65
C GLY A 244 -45.37 -18.31 83.74
N LEU A 245 -44.81 -18.47 84.93
CA LEU A 245 -43.51 -19.13 85.11
C LEU A 245 -43.64 -20.66 84.96
N GLN A 246 -42.69 -21.26 84.24
CA GLN A 246 -42.56 -22.72 84.12
C GLN A 246 -41.72 -23.27 85.27
N PHE A 247 -42.08 -24.44 85.79
CA PHE A 247 -41.31 -25.16 86.80
C PHE A 247 -41.01 -26.58 86.33
N SER A 248 -39.95 -27.19 86.87
CA SER A 248 -39.58 -28.58 86.61
C SER A 248 -39.53 -29.35 87.92
N VAL A 249 -40.18 -30.51 87.94
CA VAL A 249 -40.23 -31.38 89.13
C VAL A 249 -39.22 -32.52 88.94
N TYR A 250 -38.31 -32.64 89.89
CA TYR A 250 -37.32 -33.71 89.91
C TYR A 250 -37.63 -34.70 91.04
N SER A 251 -37.39 -35.99 90.78
CA SER A 251 -37.47 -37.02 91.81
C SER A 251 -36.32 -36.85 92.79
N GLU A 252 -36.60 -36.98 94.08
CA GLU A 252 -35.57 -36.98 95.14
C GLU A 252 -34.50 -38.05 94.90
N ALA A 253 -34.88 -39.20 94.33
CA ALA A 253 -33.95 -40.30 94.05
C ALA A 253 -32.97 -40.01 92.90
N THR A 254 -33.36 -39.16 91.93
CA THR A 254 -32.56 -38.88 90.73
C THR A 254 -31.84 -37.52 90.82
N GLY A 255 -32.36 -36.60 91.64
CA GLY A 255 -31.82 -35.26 91.81
C GLY A 255 -31.96 -34.37 90.58
N ILE A 256 -31.43 -33.14 90.69
CA ILE A 256 -31.40 -32.16 89.59
C ILE A 256 -30.16 -32.44 88.73
N PRO A 257 -30.31 -32.63 87.40
CA PRO A 257 -29.19 -32.82 86.48
C PRO A 257 -28.12 -31.73 86.59
N ALA A 258 -26.86 -32.10 86.37
CA ALA A 258 -25.72 -31.19 86.57
C ALA A 258 -25.71 -29.99 85.61
N ASP A 259 -26.41 -30.10 84.48
CA ASP A 259 -26.58 -29.10 83.44
C ASP A 259 -27.81 -28.19 83.64
N GLY A 260 -28.63 -28.44 84.66
CA GLY A 260 -29.76 -27.58 85.06
C GLY A 260 -30.89 -27.48 84.02
N ARG A 261 -30.91 -28.36 83.02
CA ARG A 261 -31.94 -28.35 81.97
C ARG A 261 -33.21 -29.03 82.43
N ALA A 262 -34.35 -28.40 82.15
CA ALA A 262 -35.66 -29.01 82.28
C ALA A 262 -35.74 -30.29 81.42
N LYS A 263 -36.53 -31.27 81.90
CA LYS A 263 -36.92 -32.40 81.06
C LYS A 263 -37.81 -31.97 79.91
#